data_AF-A0A453PES3-F1
#
_entry.id   AF-A0A453PES3-F1
#
_cell.length_a   1.000
_cell.length_b   1.000
_cell.length_c   1.000
_cell.angle_alpha   90.00
_cell.angle_beta   90.00
_cell.angle_gamma   90.00
#
_symmetry.space_group_name_H-M   'P 1'
#
loop_
_entity.id
_entity.type
_entity.pdbx_description
1 polymer ?
#
loop_
_entity_poly.entity_id
_entity_poly.type
_entity_poly.pdbx_seq_one_letter_code
_entity_poly.pdbx_strand_id
1 'polypeptide(L)'
;MLAVFSAAFLPPVGPLKWVLAIDLFVFRSVLVTRIVFVAAVAAHAGEAVYAWFLAKKVDPRNATGWFWQTFVLGFFSLRFLLKRARARA
;
A
#
# COMPACT_ATOMS: atom_id res chain seq x y z
N MET A 1 -2.29 2.27 4.31
CA MET A 1 -2.41 1.05 5.15
C MET A 1 -2.60 1.35 6.63
N LEU A 2 -1.76 2.18 7.28
CA LEU A 2 -1.77 2.31 8.74
C LEU A 2 -3.08 2.80 9.37
N ALA A 3 -3.73 3.82 8.77
CA ALA A 3 -5.02 4.32 9.27
C ALA A 3 -6.10 3.22 9.26
N VAL A 4 -6.31 2.59 8.10
CA VAL A 4 -7.27 1.48 7.94
C VAL A 4 -6.91 0.29 8.83
N PHE A 5 -5.62 -0.05 8.98
CA PHE A 5 -5.17 -1.07 9.93
C PHE A 5 -5.59 -0.75 11.35
N SER A 6 -5.34 0.48 11.79
CA SER A 6 -5.66 0.91 13.15
C SER A 6 -7.17 0.84 13.43
N ALA A 7 -8.01 1.31 12.49
CA ALA A 7 -9.45 1.21 12.61
C ALA A 7 -9.96 -0.25 12.54
N ALA A 8 -9.27 -1.12 11.81
CA ALA A 8 -9.68 -2.52 11.63
C ALA A 8 -9.36 -3.43 12.83
N PHE A 9 -8.24 -3.19 13.53
CA PHE A 9 -7.67 -4.16 14.48
C PHE A 9 -7.26 -3.60 15.84
N LEU A 10 -7.11 -2.29 16.02
CA LEU A 10 -6.69 -1.71 17.30
C LEU A 10 -7.90 -1.21 18.11
N PRO A 11 -7.83 -1.26 19.45
CA PRO A 11 -8.85 -0.65 20.28
C PRO A 11 -8.86 0.89 20.08
N PRO A 12 -10.04 1.54 20.09
CA PRO A 12 -10.18 2.96 19.80
C PRO A 12 -9.78 3.85 21.00
N VAL A 13 -8.51 3.75 21.42
CA VAL A 13 -7.97 4.53 22.53
C VAL A 13 -7.30 5.81 22.05
N GLY A 14 -7.50 6.91 22.78
CA GLY A 14 -6.87 8.19 22.48
C GLY A 14 -7.20 8.70 21.06
N PRO A 15 -6.21 9.09 20.24
CA PRO A 15 -6.44 9.56 18.87
C PRO A 15 -7.07 8.51 17.93
N LEU A 16 -6.92 7.21 18.22
CA LEU A 16 -7.43 6.14 17.35
C LEU A 16 -8.97 6.11 17.25
N LYS A 17 -9.67 6.67 18.24
CA LYS A 17 -11.13 6.82 18.19
C LYS A 17 -11.59 7.70 17.01
N TRP A 18 -10.79 8.70 16.66
CA TRP A 18 -11.10 9.61 15.55
C TRP A 18 -10.85 8.94 14.20
N VAL A 19 -9.78 8.14 14.11
CA VAL A 19 -9.50 7.33 12.91
C VAL A 19 -10.63 6.35 12.68
N LEU A 20 -11.03 5.60 13.72
CA LEU A 20 -12.17 4.70 13.63
C LEU A 20 -13.47 5.42 13.24
N ALA A 21 -13.73 6.62 13.77
CA ALA A 21 -14.93 7.38 13.42
C ALA A 21 -14.96 7.78 11.93
N ILE A 22 -13.81 8.18 11.37
CA ILE A 22 -13.68 8.51 9.94
C ILE A 22 -13.87 7.25 9.09
N ASP A 23 -13.20 6.15 9.44
CA ASP A 23 -13.35 4.88 8.72
C ASP A 23 -14.80 4.38 8.77
N LEU A 24 -15.49 4.48 9.92
CA LEU A 24 -16.90 4.11 10.04
C LEU A 24 -17.85 5.06 9.28
N PHE A 25 -17.53 6.35 9.21
CA PHE A 25 -18.29 7.29 8.39
C PHE A 25 -18.28 6.87 6.91
N VAL A 26 -17.11 6.46 6.40
CA VAL A 26 -16.91 6.05 5.00
C VAL A 26 -17.38 4.62 4.73
N PHE A 27 -16.89 3.64 5.50
CA PHE A 27 -17.08 2.20 5.25
C PHE A 27 -18.29 1.60 5.97
N ARG A 28 -18.93 2.36 6.88
CA ARG A 28 -20.17 2.02 7.59
C ARG A 28 -20.08 0.82 8.55
N SER A 29 -18.99 0.05 8.53
CA SER A 29 -18.77 -1.05 9.46
C SER A 29 -17.28 -1.41 9.62
N VAL A 30 -16.95 -1.98 10.78
CA VAL A 30 -15.59 -2.52 11.04
C VAL A 30 -15.29 -3.72 10.14
N LEU A 31 -16.29 -4.55 9.82
CA LEU A 31 -16.10 -5.69 8.92
C LEU A 31 -15.67 -5.24 7.51
N VAL A 32 -16.37 -4.24 6.94
CA VAL A 32 -15.98 -3.68 5.64
C VAL A 32 -14.58 -3.05 5.72
N THR A 33 -14.26 -2.34 6.80
CA THR A 33 -12.92 -1.76 7.02
C THR A 33 -11.82 -2.85 7.00
N ARG A 34 -12.07 -4.01 7.63
CA ARG A 34 -11.15 -5.17 7.59
C ARG A 34 -10.99 -5.75 6.19
N ILE A 35 -12.09 -5.91 5.46
CA ILE A 35 -12.06 -6.41 4.07
C ILE A 35 -11.26 -5.44 3.19
N VAL A 36 -11.51 -4.13 3.31
CA VAL A 36 -10.77 -3.08 2.60
C VAL A 36 -9.29 -3.14 2.94
N PHE A 37 -8.92 -3.32 4.21
CA PHE A 37 -7.53 -3.47 4.61
C PHE A 37 -6.85 -4.65 3.90
N VAL A 38 -7.46 -5.84 3.94
CA VAL A 38 -6.89 -7.04 3.31
C VAL A 38 -6.77 -6.85 1.80
N ALA A 39 -7.81 -6.32 1.15
CA ALA A 39 -7.79 -6.03 -0.28
C ALA A 39 -6.69 -5.03 -0.65
N ALA A 40 -6.51 -3.98 0.16
CA ALA A 40 -5.51 -2.96 -0.08
C ALA A 40 -4.08 -3.49 0.14
N VAL A 41 -3.85 -4.34 1.15
CA VAL A 41 -2.56 -5.04 1.33
C VAL A 41 -2.27 -5.96 0.15
N ALA A 42 -3.25 -6.72 -0.33
CA ALA A 42 -3.09 -7.59 -1.49
C ALA A 42 -2.75 -6.79 -2.76
N ALA A 43 -3.41 -5.65 -2.99
CA ALA A 43 -3.11 -4.76 -4.10
C ALA A 43 -1.67 -4.22 -4.03
N HIS A 44 -1.26 -3.69 -2.88
CA HIS A 44 0.10 -3.18 -2.67
C HIS A 44 1.17 -4.28 -2.81
N ALA A 45 0.89 -5.51 -2.34
CA ALA A 45 1.78 -6.65 -2.55
C ALA A 45 1.92 -6.99 -4.04
N GLY A 46 0.81 -7.00 -4.79
CA GLY A 46 0.82 -7.21 -6.24
C GLY A 46 1.65 -6.15 -6.96
N GLU A 47 1.46 -4.88 -6.64
CA GLU A 47 2.25 -3.77 -7.20
C GLU A 47 3.74 -3.89 -6.85
N ALA A 48 4.07 -4.26 -5.61
CA ALA A 48 5.44 -4.44 -5.16
C ALA A 48 6.14 -5.60 -5.89
N VAL A 49 5.46 -6.74 -6.06
CA VAL A 49 5.98 -7.88 -6.82
C VAL A 49 6.21 -7.48 -8.28
N TYR A 50 5.26 -6.78 -8.91
CA TYR A 50 5.44 -6.27 -10.27
C TYR A 50 6.62 -5.30 -10.36
N ALA A 51 6.75 -4.35 -9.42
CA ALA A 51 7.86 -3.43 -9.35
C ALA A 51 9.20 -4.16 -9.17
N TRP A 52 9.25 -5.24 -8.39
CA TRP A 52 10.46 -6.02 -8.22
C TRP A 52 10.93 -6.66 -9.52
N PHE A 53 10.02 -7.30 -10.26
CA PHE A 53 10.35 -7.89 -11.57
C PHE A 53 10.78 -6.84 -12.59
N LEU A 54 10.10 -5.68 -12.62
CA LEU A 54 10.47 -4.58 -13.49
C LEU A 54 11.85 -4.01 -13.12
N ALA A 55 12.10 -3.79 -11.83
CA ALA A 55 13.36 -3.27 -11.33
C ALA A 55 14.53 -4.22 -11.59
N LYS A 56 14.34 -5.55 -11.55
CA LYS A 56 15.41 -6.49 -11.97
C LYS A 56 15.89 -6.25 -13.41
N LYS A 57 15.03 -5.73 -14.29
CA LYS A 57 15.38 -5.41 -15.68
C LYS A 57 16.02 -4.02 -15.80
N VAL A 58 15.46 -3.02 -15.11
CA VAL A 58 15.83 -1.61 -15.34
C VAL A 58 16.73 -1.01 -14.27
N ASP A 59 16.81 -1.57 -13.08
CA ASP A 59 17.59 -1.08 -11.92
C ASP A 59 17.90 -2.25 -10.93
N PRO A 60 18.65 -3.28 -11.36
CA PRO A 60 18.79 -4.54 -10.62
C PRO A 60 19.45 -4.36 -9.25
N ARG A 61 20.35 -3.38 -9.11
CA ARG A 61 21.04 -3.08 -7.84
C ARG A 61 20.08 -2.64 -6.74
N ASN A 62 18.94 -2.03 -7.10
CA ASN A 62 17.95 -1.49 -6.16
C ASN A 62 16.62 -2.26 -6.17
N ALA A 63 16.58 -3.45 -6.77
CA ALA A 63 15.32 -4.16 -7.03
C ALA A 63 14.51 -4.45 -5.75
N THR A 64 15.19 -4.80 -4.64
CA THR A 64 14.55 -4.99 -3.33
C THR A 64 14.07 -3.67 -2.72
N GLY A 65 14.77 -2.57 -2.96
CA GLY A 65 14.33 -1.23 -2.54
C GLY A 65 13.04 -0.83 -3.27
N TRP A 66 12.97 -1.07 -4.58
CA TRP A 66 11.76 -0.84 -5.38
C TRP A 66 10.56 -1.66 -4.90
N PHE A 67 10.78 -2.90 -4.46
CA PHE A 67 9.75 -3.72 -3.84
C PHE A 67 9.18 -3.05 -2.59
N TRP A 68 10.01 -2.77 -1.58
CA TRP A 68 9.54 -2.23 -0.29
C TRP A 68 8.96 -0.82 -0.44
N GLN A 69 9.58 0.02 -1.26
CA GLN A 69 9.07 1.36 -1.55
C GLN A 69 7.69 1.29 -2.20
N THR A 70 7.48 0.37 -3.14
CA THR A 70 6.18 0.19 -3.81
C THR A 70 5.17 -0.48 -2.88
N PHE A 71 5.58 -1.39 -2.01
CA PHE A 71 4.67 -1.96 -1.02
C PHE A 71 4.11 -0.89 -0.08
N VAL A 72 4.93 0.08 0.34
CA VAL A 72 4.50 1.16 1.24
C VAL A 72 3.72 2.24 0.49
N LEU A 73 4.23 2.71 -0.66
CA LEU A 73 3.69 3.87 -1.38
C LEU A 73 2.69 3.50 -2.49
N GLY A 74 2.55 2.22 -2.81
CA GLY A 74 1.71 1.70 -3.89
C GLY A 74 2.04 2.27 -5.26
N PHE A 75 1.00 2.51 -6.04
CA PHE A 75 1.03 3.06 -7.40
C PHE A 75 1.93 4.30 -7.56
N PHE A 76 2.06 5.17 -6.56
CA PHE A 76 2.88 6.38 -6.67
C PHE A 76 4.37 6.05 -6.88
N SER A 77 4.89 5.05 -6.18
CA SER A 77 6.25 4.53 -6.38
C SER A 77 6.36 3.82 -7.72
N LEU A 78 5.38 2.96 -8.04
CA LEU A 78 5.39 2.20 -9.28
C LEU A 78 5.39 3.11 -10.52
N ARG A 79 4.62 4.20 -10.49
CA ARG A 79 4.58 5.21 -11.56
C ARG A 79 5.96 5.82 -11.83
N PHE A 80 6.75 6.05 -10.79
CA PHE A 80 8.12 6.54 -10.95
C PHE A 80 9.02 5.49 -11.60
N LEU A 81 8.93 4.23 -11.16
CA LEU A 81 9.69 3.13 -11.77
C LEU A 81 9.33 2.93 -13.25
N LEU A 82 8.04 3.02 -13.61
CA LEU A 82 7.57 2.94 -15.00
C LEU A 82 8.08 4.10 -15.86
N LYS A 83 8.23 5.30 -15.29
CA LYS A 83 8.88 6.43 -16.00
C LYS A 83 10.36 6.13 -16.26
N ARG A 84 11.07 5.59 -15.26
CA ARG A 84 12.48 5.17 -15.42
C ARG A 84 12.64 4.05 -16.45
N ALA A 85 11.74 3.08 -16.45
CA ALA A 85 11.75 1.98 -17.41
C ALA A 85 11.58 2.47 -18.85
N ARG A 86 10.65 3.41 -19.09
CA ARG A 86 10.45 4.03 -20.41
C ARG A 86 11.65 4.83 -20.90
N ALA A 87 12.42 5.44 -20.00
CA ALA A 87 13.63 6.17 -20.37
C ALA A 87 14.83 5.25 -20.67
N ARG A 88 14.73 3.95 -20.36
CA ARG A 88 15.77 2.93 -20.59
C ARG A 88 15.39 1.91 -21.66
N ALA A 89 14.18 2.03 -22.23
CA ALA A 89 13.71 1.24 -23.36
C ALA A 89 14.02 1.97 -24.66
#